data_AF-A0A1I7X143-F1
#
_entry.id   AF-A0A1I7X143-F1
#
_cell.length_a   1.000
_cell.length_b   1.000
_cell.length_c   1.000
_cell.angle_alpha   90.00
_cell.angle_beta   90.00
_cell.angle_gamma   90.00
#
_symmetry.space_group_name_H-M   'P 1'
#
loop_
_entity.id
_entity.type
_entity.pdbx_description
1 polymer ?
#
loop_
_entity_poly.entity_id
_entity_poly.type
_entity_poly.pdbx_seq_one_letter_code
_entity_poly.pdbx_strand_id
1 'polypeptide(L)'
;MQLGMESWFSNFSQLSRSWNSPETLADIPRPYLEYAVWGLFKGAEVVCYINHVKLNALIAQILFEFQGRFLLAGIFAGPPLALSYAYSVGLDEMEMKQKCYEIRCDTDGMTIDRCAFVWGFVGWYWKRFQGAVDGINLGVAYAIFNNKVLSQYTSPLLRDKVLPEERYENVEAAMENKSKLVKFMAEENRKFRQITGTSDNSKQ
;
A
#
# COMPACT_ATOMS: atom_id res chain seq x y z
N MET A 1 19.42 2.90 7.85
CA MET A 1 18.54 4.04 7.56
C MET A 1 17.16 3.47 7.26
N GLN A 2 16.30 3.31 8.28
CA GLN A 2 14.95 2.77 8.08
C GLN A 2 14.11 3.86 7.43
N LEU A 3 13.71 3.68 6.16
CA LEU A 3 12.96 4.67 5.39
C LEU A 3 11.50 4.85 5.88
N GLY A 4 11.09 4.11 6.91
CA GLY A 4 9.73 4.14 7.46
C GLY A 4 8.66 3.51 6.55
N MET A 5 9.08 2.83 5.48
CA MET A 5 8.20 2.19 4.50
C MET A 5 8.16 0.65 4.63
N GLU A 6 8.82 0.10 5.65
CA GLU A 6 8.92 -1.35 5.85
C GLU A 6 7.56 -1.97 6.16
N SER A 7 6.77 -1.32 7.02
CA SER A 7 5.40 -1.71 7.35
C SER A 7 4.46 -1.66 6.13
N TRP A 8 4.59 -0.61 5.31
CA TRP A 8 3.86 -0.53 4.05
C TRP A 8 4.27 -1.65 3.10
N PHE A 9 5.57 -1.89 2.92
CA PHE A 9 6.07 -2.91 2.00
C PHE A 9 5.73 -4.34 2.47
N SER A 10 5.75 -4.62 3.76
CA SER A 10 5.33 -5.92 4.29
C SER A 10 3.84 -6.18 4.02
N ASN A 11 3.01 -5.15 4.18
CA ASN A 11 1.60 -5.20 3.85
C ASN A 11 1.33 -5.33 2.34
N PHE A 12 2.06 -4.57 1.51
CA PHE A 12 1.95 -4.63 0.06
C PHE A 12 2.42 -5.98 -0.50
N SER A 13 3.56 -6.49 -0.05
CA SER A 13 4.17 -7.70 -0.62
C SER A 13 3.59 -8.99 -0.06
N GLN A 14 3.11 -8.96 1.18
CA GLN A 14 2.63 -10.13 1.93
C GLN A 14 3.52 -11.37 1.82
N LEU A 15 4.84 -11.23 1.76
CA LEU A 15 5.74 -12.36 1.60
C LEU A 15 5.75 -13.29 2.82
N SER A 16 5.81 -12.74 4.04
CA SER A 16 5.79 -13.52 5.29
C SER A 16 4.48 -13.35 6.07
N ARG A 17 4.07 -14.38 6.81
CA ARG A 17 2.94 -14.28 7.76
C ARG A 17 3.37 -13.65 9.08
N SER A 18 4.63 -13.84 9.48
CA SER A 18 5.18 -13.28 10.72
C SER A 18 5.36 -11.76 10.68
N TRP A 19 5.31 -11.14 9.49
CA TRP A 19 5.51 -9.70 9.31
C TRP A 19 4.20 -8.92 9.15
N ASN A 20 3.06 -9.62 9.14
CA ASN A 20 1.75 -9.04 8.92
C ASN A 20 0.88 -9.32 10.14
N SER A 21 0.93 -8.40 11.10
CA SER A 21 0.04 -8.37 12.25
C SER A 21 -0.95 -7.20 12.13
N PRO A 22 -2.10 -7.23 12.83
CA PRO A 22 -3.04 -6.11 12.87
C PRO A 22 -2.39 -4.79 13.32
N GLU A 23 -1.43 -4.87 14.25
CA GLU A 23 -0.70 -3.71 14.75
C GLU A 23 0.20 -3.12 13.66
N THR A 24 0.88 -3.98 12.88
CA THR A 24 1.74 -3.53 11.78
C THR A 24 0.89 -2.93 10.66
N LEU A 25 -0.30 -3.51 10.41
CA LEU A 25 -1.27 -2.97 9.45
C LEU A 25 -1.69 -1.53 9.80
N ALA A 26 -1.93 -1.26 11.08
CA ALA A 26 -2.33 0.07 11.57
C ALA A 26 -1.16 1.03 11.84
N ASP A 27 0.08 0.54 11.85
CA ASP A 27 1.29 1.36 12.07
C ASP A 27 1.69 2.09 10.78
N ILE A 28 1.35 3.37 10.72
CA ILE A 28 1.57 4.26 9.56
C ILE A 28 2.48 5.41 10.00
N PRO A 29 3.82 5.22 9.96
CA PRO A 29 4.77 6.21 10.44
C PRO A 29 4.94 7.39 9.48
N ARG A 30 4.60 7.24 8.18
CA ARG A 30 4.77 8.27 7.14
C ARG A 30 3.55 8.33 6.21
N PRO A 31 2.40 8.86 6.70
CA PRO A 31 1.14 8.79 5.96
C PRO A 31 1.19 9.53 4.61
N TYR A 32 1.81 10.71 4.54
CA TYR A 32 1.92 11.45 3.27
C TYR A 32 2.77 10.71 2.22
N LEU A 33 3.86 10.07 2.65
CA LEU A 33 4.73 9.32 1.74
C LEU A 33 4.01 8.08 1.21
N GLU A 34 3.29 7.38 2.08
CA GLU A 34 2.49 6.22 1.70
C GLU A 34 1.35 6.60 0.75
N TYR A 35 0.66 7.71 1.02
CA TYR A 35 -0.37 8.23 0.12
C TYR A 35 0.19 8.65 -1.24
N ALA A 36 1.41 9.20 -1.27
CA ALA A 36 2.13 9.51 -2.50
C ALA A 36 2.47 8.23 -3.30
N VAL A 37 2.86 7.14 -2.62
CA VAL A 37 3.09 5.83 -3.25
C VAL A 37 1.80 5.25 -3.80
N TRP A 38 0.69 5.34 -3.08
CA TRP A 38 -0.63 4.98 -3.61
C TRP A 38 -0.97 5.80 -4.87
N GLY A 39 -0.70 7.11 -4.84
CA GLY A 39 -0.86 8.01 -5.99
C GLY A 39 -0.02 7.60 -7.21
N LEU A 40 1.17 7.01 -7.01
CA LEU A 40 2.00 6.45 -8.08
C LEU A 40 1.28 5.31 -8.81
N PHE A 41 0.74 4.34 -8.06
CA PHE A 41 0.02 3.21 -8.62
C PHE A 41 -1.25 3.66 -9.35
N LYS A 42 -2.06 4.51 -8.72
CA LYS A 42 -3.29 5.02 -9.36
C LYS A 42 -3.02 5.90 -10.57
N GLY A 43 -1.96 6.70 -10.53
CA GLY A 43 -1.50 7.46 -11.69
C GLY A 43 -1.12 6.57 -12.87
N ALA A 44 -0.41 5.47 -12.61
CA ALA A 44 -0.05 4.49 -13.63
C ALA A 44 -1.29 3.78 -14.21
N GLU A 45 -2.21 3.32 -13.36
CA GLU A 45 -3.44 2.63 -13.77
C GLU A 45 -4.34 3.49 -14.65
N VAL A 46 -4.63 4.74 -14.21
CA VAL A 46 -5.52 5.66 -14.93
C VAL A 46 -4.97 5.97 -16.31
N VAL A 47 -3.67 6.22 -16.42
CA VAL A 47 -3.05 6.53 -17.72
C VAL A 47 -3.04 5.31 -18.64
N CYS A 48 -2.79 4.11 -18.11
CA CYS A 48 -2.88 2.87 -18.90
C CYS A 48 -4.29 2.60 -19.41
N TYR A 49 -5.32 2.87 -18.60
CA TYR A 49 -6.72 2.76 -19.00
C TYR A 49 -7.11 3.77 -20.08
N ILE A 50 -6.73 5.05 -19.93
CA ILE A 50 -7.01 6.10 -20.92
C ILE A 50 -6.39 5.78 -22.28
N ASN A 51 -5.18 5.21 -22.28
CA ASN A 51 -4.52 4.76 -23.51
C ASN A 51 -5.30 3.64 -24.22
N HIS A 52 -5.99 2.77 -23.47
CA HIS A 52 -6.75 1.66 -24.05
C HIS A 52 -8.15 2.07 -24.53
N VAL A 53 -8.85 2.99 -23.84
CA VAL A 53 -10.22 3.42 -24.19
C VAL A 53 -10.26 4.34 -25.41
N LYS A 54 -9.18 5.08 -25.71
CA LYS A 54 -9.12 5.96 -26.87
C LYS A 54 -8.72 5.20 -28.16
N LEU A 55 -9.57 4.26 -28.58
CA LEU A 55 -9.50 3.63 -29.90
C LEU A 55 -10.60 4.17 -30.83
N ASN A 56 -10.47 5.45 -31.24
CA ASN A 56 -11.16 6.01 -32.41
C ASN A 56 -10.13 6.57 -33.40
N ALA A 57 -9.80 5.71 -34.37
CA ALA A 57 -9.37 5.88 -35.77
C ALA A 57 -8.51 7.06 -36.30
N LEU A 58 -8.05 8.07 -35.54
CA LEU A 58 -7.26 9.16 -36.16
C LEU A 58 -6.07 9.71 -35.36
N ILE A 59 -6.02 9.50 -34.04
CA ILE A 59 -4.93 10.02 -33.17
C ILE A 59 -3.91 8.94 -32.79
N ALA A 60 -4.25 7.67 -32.99
CA ALA A 60 -3.44 6.53 -32.56
C ALA A 60 -2.02 6.54 -33.18
N GLN A 61 -1.87 7.01 -34.42
CA GLN A 61 -0.59 7.05 -35.12
C GLN A 61 0.44 8.02 -34.49
N ILE A 62 -0.01 9.05 -33.76
CA ILE A 62 0.87 9.99 -33.03
C ILE A 62 1.13 9.52 -31.57
N LEU A 63 0.21 8.76 -30.99
CA LEU A 63 0.30 8.25 -29.61
C LEU A 63 1.11 6.95 -29.47
N PHE A 64 1.19 6.11 -30.51
CA PHE A 64 1.90 4.82 -30.46
C PHE A 64 3.42 4.95 -30.20
N GLU A 65 4.07 6.01 -30.68
CA GLU A 65 5.50 6.28 -30.38
C GLU A 65 5.72 6.79 -28.95
N PHE A 66 4.67 7.21 -28.26
CA PHE A 66 4.74 7.89 -26.96
C PHE A 66 4.13 7.10 -25.80
N GLN A 67 3.63 5.88 -26.01
CA GLN A 67 2.96 5.08 -24.97
C GLN A 67 3.77 4.97 -23.66
N GLY A 68 5.08 4.82 -23.76
CA GLY A 68 5.95 4.79 -22.58
C GLY A 68 6.10 6.13 -21.85
N ARG A 69 5.97 7.25 -22.56
CA ARG A 69 6.07 8.60 -21.97
C ARG A 69 4.81 8.97 -21.20
N PHE A 70 3.65 8.45 -21.60
CA PHE A 70 2.40 8.61 -20.84
C PHE A 70 2.46 7.85 -19.52
N LEU A 71 2.96 6.59 -19.52
CA LEU A 71 3.15 5.86 -18.27
C LEU A 71 4.06 6.62 -17.29
N LEU A 72 5.18 7.17 -17.79
CA LEU A 72 6.06 8.02 -16.98
C LEU A 72 5.32 9.27 -16.48
N ALA A 73 4.53 9.94 -17.32
CA ALA A 73 3.73 11.09 -16.90
C ALA A 73 2.75 10.71 -15.78
N GLY A 74 2.09 9.56 -15.85
CA GLY A 74 1.21 9.06 -14.78
C GLY A 74 1.96 8.78 -13.48
N ILE A 75 3.12 8.11 -13.56
CA ILE A 75 3.98 7.82 -12.41
C ILE A 75 4.51 9.10 -11.74
N PHE A 76 4.88 10.12 -12.54
CA PHE A 76 5.41 11.38 -12.01
C PHE A 76 4.33 12.35 -11.56
N ALA A 77 3.16 12.38 -12.22
CA ALA A 77 2.06 13.28 -11.86
C ALA A 77 1.19 12.72 -10.72
N GLY A 78 1.09 11.40 -10.58
CA GLY A 78 0.27 10.74 -9.57
C GLY A 78 0.58 11.18 -8.13
N PRO A 79 1.84 11.06 -7.65
CA PRO A 79 2.18 11.45 -6.28
C PRO A 79 1.95 12.94 -5.97
N PRO A 80 2.37 13.90 -6.82
CA PRO A 80 2.04 15.32 -6.62
C PRO A 80 0.55 15.61 -6.63
N LEU A 81 -0.25 14.96 -7.50
CA LEU A 81 -1.70 15.14 -7.56
C LEU A 81 -2.40 14.58 -6.31
N ALA A 82 -1.94 13.43 -5.80
CA ALA A 82 -2.44 12.88 -4.56
C ALA A 82 -2.13 13.82 -3.38
N LEU A 83 -0.89 14.29 -3.27
CA LEU A 83 -0.49 15.22 -2.22
C LEU A 83 -1.16 16.59 -2.33
N SER A 84 -1.35 17.12 -3.54
CA SER A 84 -2.04 18.40 -3.73
C SER A 84 -3.52 18.30 -3.35
N TYR A 85 -4.16 17.18 -3.67
CA TYR A 85 -5.51 16.89 -3.19
C TYR A 85 -5.55 16.86 -1.65
N ALA A 86 -4.63 16.12 -1.02
CA ALA A 86 -4.56 16.04 0.44
C ALA A 86 -4.38 17.43 1.09
N TYR A 87 -3.51 18.25 0.51
CA TYR A 87 -3.28 19.63 0.96
C TYR A 87 -4.48 20.54 0.74
N SER A 88 -5.16 20.44 -0.41
CA SER A 88 -6.31 21.29 -0.75
C SER A 88 -7.53 21.05 0.15
N VAL A 89 -7.69 19.83 0.66
CA VAL A 89 -8.75 19.45 1.58
C VAL A 89 -8.36 19.77 3.04
N GLY A 90 -7.07 20.02 3.31
CA GLY A 90 -6.58 20.33 4.65
C GLY A 90 -6.61 19.12 5.60
N LEU A 91 -6.40 17.91 5.07
CA LEU A 91 -6.44 16.67 5.87
C LEU A 91 -5.38 16.70 6.98
N ASP A 92 -5.84 16.47 8.22
CA ASP A 92 -4.97 16.35 9.38
C ASP A 92 -4.13 15.05 9.32
N GLU A 93 -3.04 14.99 10.09
CA GLU A 93 -2.16 13.82 10.10
C GLU A 93 -2.91 12.54 10.51
N MET A 94 -3.85 12.63 11.45
CA MET A 94 -4.65 11.47 11.89
C MET A 94 -5.62 11.01 10.81
N GLU A 95 -6.27 11.94 10.11
CA GLU A 95 -7.16 11.61 8.99
C GLU A 95 -6.37 11.00 7.82
N MET A 96 -5.15 11.49 7.56
CA MET A 96 -4.25 10.91 6.56
C MET A 96 -3.81 9.49 6.91
N LYS A 97 -3.52 9.22 8.20
CA LYS A 97 -3.26 7.85 8.67
C LYS A 97 -4.48 6.97 8.48
N GLN A 98 -5.67 7.46 8.82
CA GLN A 98 -6.91 6.72 8.63
C GLN A 98 -7.15 6.38 7.14
N LYS A 99 -6.95 7.33 6.23
CA LYS A 99 -7.03 7.04 4.79
C LYS A 99 -6.03 6.00 4.31
N CYS A 100 -4.78 6.09 4.77
CA CYS A 100 -3.77 5.09 4.42
C CYS A 100 -4.14 3.70 5.00
N TYR A 101 -4.72 3.66 6.20
CA TYR A 101 -5.22 2.43 6.80
C TYR A 101 -6.36 1.81 6.00
N GLU A 102 -7.31 2.62 5.54
CA GLU A 102 -8.38 2.19 4.65
C GLU A 102 -7.84 1.61 3.34
N ILE A 103 -6.85 2.27 2.73
CA ILE A 103 -6.16 1.77 1.54
C ILE A 103 -5.49 0.41 1.80
N ARG A 104 -4.82 0.23 2.94
CA ARG A 104 -4.21 -1.07 3.31
C ARG A 104 -5.26 -2.14 3.61
N CYS A 105 -6.47 -1.76 4.00
CA CYS A 105 -7.56 -2.67 4.29
C CYS A 105 -8.37 -3.05 3.03
N ASP A 106 -8.26 -2.26 1.96
CA ASP A 106 -8.90 -2.55 0.67
C ASP A 106 -8.18 -3.72 -0.04
N THR A 107 -8.63 -4.93 0.24
CA THR A 107 -8.10 -6.16 -0.32
C THR A 107 -8.21 -6.19 -1.85
N ASP A 108 -9.29 -5.64 -2.41
CA ASP A 108 -9.52 -5.64 -3.84
C ASP A 108 -8.58 -4.66 -4.54
N GLY A 109 -8.53 -3.41 -4.05
CA GLY A 109 -7.61 -2.39 -4.55
C GLY A 109 -6.15 -2.83 -4.46
N MET A 110 -5.76 -3.44 -3.35
CA MET A 110 -4.39 -3.89 -3.16
C MET A 110 -4.04 -5.12 -4.03
N THR A 111 -5.00 -6.00 -4.32
CA THR A 111 -4.82 -7.08 -5.30
C THR A 111 -4.58 -6.52 -6.70
N ILE A 112 -5.33 -5.48 -7.09
CA ILE A 112 -5.14 -4.79 -8.36
C ILE A 112 -3.74 -4.17 -8.43
N ASP A 113 -3.33 -3.41 -7.41
CA ASP A 113 -2.01 -2.76 -7.37
C ASP A 113 -0.86 -3.77 -7.48
N ARG A 114 -0.96 -4.92 -6.78
CA ARG A 114 0.01 -6.03 -6.86
C ARG A 114 0.06 -6.65 -8.25
N CYS A 115 -1.09 -6.94 -8.84
CA CYS A 115 -1.17 -7.50 -10.18
C CYS A 115 -0.63 -6.53 -11.23
N ALA A 116 -0.98 -5.25 -11.13
CA ALA A 116 -0.45 -4.19 -11.99
C ALA A 116 1.08 -4.09 -11.87
N PHE A 117 1.63 -4.16 -10.65
CA PHE A 117 3.07 -4.14 -10.42
C PHE A 117 3.78 -5.35 -11.06
N VAL A 118 3.31 -6.57 -10.77
CA VAL A 118 3.93 -7.81 -11.27
C VAL A 118 3.84 -7.90 -12.78
N TRP A 119 2.63 -7.74 -13.34
CA TRP A 119 2.44 -7.83 -14.79
C TRP A 119 3.06 -6.64 -15.52
N GLY A 120 3.07 -5.45 -14.93
CA GLY A 120 3.80 -4.30 -15.42
C GLY A 120 5.30 -4.56 -15.51
N PHE A 121 5.89 -5.22 -14.50
CA PHE A 121 7.31 -5.57 -14.52
C PHE A 121 7.63 -6.68 -15.53
N VAL A 122 6.79 -7.72 -15.62
CA VAL A 122 6.93 -8.80 -16.63
C VAL A 122 6.82 -8.22 -18.03
N GLY A 123 5.82 -7.38 -18.27
CA GLY A 123 5.64 -6.68 -19.52
C GLY A 123 6.83 -5.77 -19.86
N TRP A 124 7.35 -5.06 -18.85
CA TRP A 124 8.56 -4.25 -19.00
C TRP A 124 9.80 -5.05 -19.36
N TYR A 125 9.97 -6.22 -18.75
CA TYR A 125 11.06 -7.12 -19.08
C TYR A 125 10.98 -7.59 -20.54
N TRP A 126 9.78 -7.84 -21.07
CA TRP A 126 9.60 -8.37 -22.42
C TRP A 126 9.65 -7.31 -23.53
N LYS A 127 8.91 -6.20 -23.38
CA LYS A 127 8.75 -5.15 -24.41
C LYS A 127 8.97 -3.74 -23.87
N ARG A 128 9.75 -3.59 -22.80
CA ARG A 128 10.05 -2.29 -22.17
C ARG A 128 8.76 -1.53 -21.85
N PHE A 129 8.69 -0.23 -22.12
CA PHE A 129 7.57 0.59 -21.66
C PHE A 129 6.23 0.25 -22.32
N GLN A 130 6.21 -0.21 -23.57
CA GLN A 130 4.97 -0.67 -24.20
C GLN A 130 4.46 -1.93 -23.50
N GLY A 131 5.36 -2.90 -23.27
CA GLY A 131 5.00 -4.09 -22.51
C GLY A 131 4.58 -3.78 -21.08
N ALA A 132 5.16 -2.76 -20.43
CA ALA A 132 4.73 -2.35 -19.10
C ALA A 132 3.27 -1.87 -19.07
N VAL A 133 2.85 -1.08 -20.06
CA VAL A 133 1.46 -0.60 -20.20
C VAL A 133 0.52 -1.77 -20.47
N ASP A 134 0.86 -2.65 -21.42
CA ASP A 134 0.07 -3.85 -21.74
C ASP A 134 -0.04 -4.78 -20.52
N GLY A 135 1.06 -4.94 -19.80
CA GLY A 135 1.16 -5.74 -18.58
C GLY A 135 0.29 -5.18 -17.46
N ILE A 136 0.35 -3.88 -17.19
CA ILE A 136 -0.53 -3.23 -16.20
C ILE A 136 -1.99 -3.44 -16.57
N ASN A 137 -2.37 -3.20 -17.83
CA ASN A 137 -3.75 -3.41 -18.29
C ASN A 137 -4.21 -4.86 -18.13
N LEU A 138 -3.38 -5.83 -18.51
CA LEU A 138 -3.67 -7.25 -18.32
C LEU A 138 -3.79 -7.62 -16.85
N GLY A 139 -2.90 -7.10 -16.00
CA GLY A 139 -2.91 -7.31 -14.56
C GLY A 139 -4.16 -6.77 -13.89
N VAL A 140 -4.57 -5.54 -14.24
CA VAL A 140 -5.80 -4.90 -13.76
C VAL A 140 -7.02 -5.68 -14.23
N ALA A 141 -7.10 -6.04 -15.51
CA ALA A 141 -8.23 -6.81 -16.05
C ALA A 141 -8.35 -8.18 -15.38
N TYR A 142 -7.22 -8.87 -15.19
CA TYR A 142 -7.16 -10.14 -14.47
C TYR A 142 -7.60 -9.99 -13.02
N ALA A 143 -7.12 -8.97 -12.30
CA ALA A 143 -7.50 -8.74 -10.91
C ALA A 143 -9.00 -8.45 -10.77
N ILE A 144 -9.57 -7.62 -11.64
CA ILE A 144 -11.02 -7.34 -11.66
C ILE A 144 -11.81 -8.62 -11.95
N PHE A 145 -11.39 -9.41 -12.94
CA PHE A 145 -12.03 -10.67 -13.27
C PHE A 145 -11.95 -11.66 -12.11
N ASN A 146 -10.78 -11.75 -11.46
CA ASN A 146 -10.58 -12.62 -10.33
C ASN A 146 -11.44 -12.22 -9.12
N ASN A 147 -11.50 -10.93 -8.81
CA ASN A 147 -12.24 -10.43 -7.65
C ASN A 147 -13.76 -10.49 -7.87
N LYS A 148 -14.26 -10.32 -9.10
CA LYS A 148 -15.71 -10.34 -9.39
C LYS A 148 -16.26 -11.72 -9.74
N VAL A 149 -15.49 -12.52 -10.48
CA VAL A 149 -15.96 -13.77 -11.07
C VAL A 149 -15.38 -14.96 -10.33
N LEU A 150 -14.06 -15.02 -10.15
CA LEU A 150 -13.41 -16.20 -9.56
C LEU A 150 -13.54 -16.27 -8.03
N SER A 151 -13.72 -15.15 -7.34
CA SER A 151 -13.94 -15.10 -5.89
C SER A 151 -15.18 -15.89 -5.45
N GLN A 152 -16.17 -16.06 -6.33
CA GLN A 152 -17.37 -16.86 -6.06
C GLN A 152 -17.11 -18.37 -6.11
N TYR A 153 -16.08 -18.81 -6.82
CA TYR A 153 -15.82 -20.23 -7.12
C TYR A 153 -14.48 -20.74 -6.57
N THR A 154 -13.56 -19.85 -6.23
CA THR A 154 -12.19 -20.18 -5.84
C THR A 154 -11.75 -19.34 -4.65
N SER A 155 -10.93 -19.91 -3.77
CA SER A 155 -10.23 -19.13 -2.76
C SER A 155 -9.25 -18.18 -3.47
N PRO A 156 -9.25 -16.87 -3.17
CA PRO A 156 -8.38 -15.91 -3.84
C PRO A 156 -6.92 -16.32 -3.69
N LEU A 157 -6.20 -16.38 -4.81
CA LEU A 157 -4.77 -16.72 -4.88
C LEU A 157 -3.89 -15.78 -4.02
N LEU A 158 -4.33 -14.54 -3.84
CA LEU A 158 -3.68 -13.50 -3.03
C LEU A 158 -4.56 -13.16 -1.81
N ARG A 159 -4.85 -14.15 -0.97
CA ARG A 159 -5.61 -13.93 0.27
C ARG A 159 -4.80 -13.08 1.24
N ASP A 160 -5.41 -12.00 1.71
CA ASP A 160 -4.83 -11.20 2.78
C ASP A 160 -4.59 -12.05 4.03
N LYS A 161 -3.38 -11.92 4.59
CA LYS A 161 -2.97 -12.68 5.77
C LYS A 161 -3.60 -12.19 7.07
N VAL A 162 -4.07 -10.94 7.10
CA VAL A 162 -4.83 -10.35 8.21
C VAL A 162 -6.31 -10.36 7.82
N LEU A 163 -7.08 -11.18 8.53
CA LEU A 163 -8.52 -11.33 8.26
C LEU A 163 -9.27 -10.05 8.65
N PRO A 164 -10.40 -9.73 8.00
CA PRO A 164 -11.20 -8.55 8.36
C PRO A 164 -11.59 -8.49 9.84
N GLU A 165 -11.83 -9.66 10.46
CA GLU A 165 -12.20 -9.79 11.87
C GLU A 165 -11.06 -9.48 12.85
N GLU A 166 -9.81 -9.58 12.39
CA GLU A 166 -8.61 -9.31 13.20
C GLU A 166 -8.17 -7.84 13.08
N ARG A 167 -8.81 -7.06 12.20
CA ARG A 167 -8.45 -5.65 11.94
C ARG A 167 -9.03 -4.75 13.03
N TYR A 168 -8.31 -3.67 13.32
CA TYR A 168 -8.85 -2.61 14.17
C TYR A 168 -9.92 -1.82 13.41
N GLU A 169 -10.91 -1.28 14.11
CA GLU A 169 -11.95 -0.46 13.50
C GLU A 169 -11.38 0.83 12.91
N ASN A 170 -10.40 1.42 13.59
CA ASN A 170 -9.74 2.65 13.19
C ASN A 170 -8.29 2.68 13.69
N VAL A 171 -7.52 3.63 13.18
CA VAL A 171 -6.11 3.82 13.58
C VAL A 171 -6.01 4.22 15.06
N GLU A 172 -6.98 4.96 15.60
CA GLU A 172 -6.98 5.41 17.00
C GLU A 172 -7.04 4.24 17.98
N ALA A 173 -7.91 3.26 17.75
CA ALA A 173 -8.05 2.05 18.54
C ALA A 173 -6.76 1.22 18.54
N ALA A 174 -6.06 1.19 17.40
CA ALA A 174 -4.76 0.54 17.30
C ALA A 174 -3.69 1.28 18.14
N MET A 175 -3.67 2.62 18.08
CA MET A 175 -2.77 3.44 18.88
C MET A 175 -3.03 3.29 20.38
N GLU A 176 -4.30 3.26 20.78
CA GLU A 176 -4.70 3.09 22.19
C GLU A 176 -4.21 1.75 22.73
N ASN A 177 -4.45 0.65 22.00
CA ASN A 177 -4.00 -0.69 22.39
C ASN A 177 -2.48 -0.79 22.47
N LYS A 178 -1.76 -0.22 21.50
CA LYS A 178 -0.29 -0.13 21.53
C LYS A 178 0.19 0.62 22.78
N SER A 179 -0.46 1.73 23.15
CA SER A 179 -0.10 2.50 24.33
C SER A 179 -0.33 1.73 25.64
N LYS A 180 -1.41 0.95 25.74
CA LYS A 180 -1.71 0.08 26.89
C LYS A 180 -0.65 -1.01 27.04
N LEU A 181 -0.28 -1.66 25.93
CA LEU A 181 0.75 -2.70 25.92
C LEU A 181 2.12 -2.15 26.36
N VAL A 182 2.51 -0.97 25.87
CA VAL A 182 3.78 -0.33 26.25
C VAL A 182 3.79 0.01 27.75
N LYS A 183 2.68 0.53 28.29
CA LYS A 183 2.55 0.79 29.74
C LYS A 183 2.68 -0.50 30.54
N PHE A 184 1.99 -1.56 30.12
CA PHE A 184 2.06 -2.88 30.75
C PHE A 184 3.50 -3.42 30.78
N MET A 185 4.20 -3.41 29.63
CA MET A 185 5.59 -3.86 29.55
C MET A 185 6.54 -3.00 30.41
N ALA A 186 6.30 -1.70 30.52
CA ALA A 186 7.10 -0.83 31.37
C ALA A 186 6.90 -1.15 32.87
N GLU A 187 5.67 -1.45 33.28
CA GLU A 187 5.37 -1.89 34.65
C GLU A 187 5.97 -3.26 34.97
N GLU A 188 5.85 -4.22 34.05
CA GLU A 188 6.44 -5.55 34.20
C GLU A 188 7.97 -5.48 34.30
N ASN A 189 8.62 -4.68 33.46
CA ASN A 189 10.07 -4.45 33.54
C ASN A 189 10.50 -3.81 34.87
N ARG A 190 9.69 -2.90 35.43
CA ARG A 190 9.95 -2.32 36.75
C ARG A 190 9.86 -3.38 37.85
N LYS A 191 8.81 -4.22 37.82
CA LYS A 191 8.66 -5.34 38.76
C LYS A 191 9.82 -6.33 38.64
N PHE A 192 10.21 -6.68 37.42
CA PHE A 192 11.34 -7.58 37.18
C PHE A 192 12.65 -7.03 37.73
N ARG A 193 12.97 -5.74 37.49
CA ARG A 193 14.16 -5.08 38.07
C ARG A 193 14.16 -5.03 39.60
N GLN A 194 12.99 -4.90 40.23
CA GLN A 194 12.87 -4.96 41.70
C GLN A 194 13.14 -6.37 42.23
N ILE A 195 12.75 -7.41 41.50
CA ILE A 195 12.95 -8.82 41.87
C ILE A 195 14.40 -9.26 41.63
N THR A 196 15.03 -8.84 40.53
CA THR A 196 16.41 -9.22 40.19
C THR A 196 17.49 -8.44 40.93
N GLY A 197 17.13 -7.50 41.80
CA GLY A 197 18.07 -6.96 42.79
C GLY A 197 19.33 -6.32 42.21
N THR A 198 19.25 -5.63 41.06
CA THR A 198 20.28 -4.63 40.73
C THR A 198 20.09 -3.45 41.68
N SER A 199 20.67 -3.61 42.87
CA SER A 199 21.19 -2.51 43.66
C SER A 199 22.25 -1.81 42.81
N ASP A 200 21.84 -0.82 42.03
CA ASP A 200 22.78 0.19 41.54
C ASP A 200 23.36 0.91 42.76
N ASN A 201 24.46 0.35 43.26
CA ASN A 201 25.45 1.09 44.03
C ASN A 201 26.10 2.09 43.08
N SER A 202 25.41 3.21 42.81
CA SER A 202 26.02 4.43 42.31
C SER A 202 25.58 5.60 43.19
N LYS A 203 25.99 5.52 44.47
CA LYS A 203 26.30 6.69 45.28
C LYS A 203 27.76 6.59 45.68
N GLN A 204 28.63 7.28 44.95
CA GLN A 204 29.61 8.24 45.47
C GLN A 204 30.41 8.83 44.31
#